data_AF-A0AAN8U4L7-F1
#
_entry.id   AF-A0AAN8U4L7-F1
#
_cell.length_a   1.000
_cell.length_b   1.000
_cell.length_c   1.000
_cell.angle_alpha   90.00
_cell.angle_beta   90.00
_cell.angle_gamma   90.00
#
_symmetry.space_group_name_H-M   'P 1'
#
loop_
_entity.id
_entity.type
_entity.pdbx_description
1 polymer ?
#
loop_
_entity_poly.entity_id
_entity_poly.type
_entity_poly.pdbx_seq_one_letter_code
_entity_poly.pdbx_strand_id
1 'polypeptide(L)'
;MSMRKGVIHNLAKLSTRDTPKRSRSAGTKLLLSSEETTEVIFLPKARSFCNSTDLSKNESEVIKHENICRESGKTTSVFDFKSYMVQKIKSVNQALDAAVPIREPIKFHEAMRYSLLSEGKRVCPVLCIAACELVGGQESTVMPAACGMEMIISMCLMHDDLPCMDNGDLRRGKLSNHKVFGENVTVLAGYSLVALAFEHMATTTKGVHPKTMVRAVGELARLIGPEGAVAGQVLDLLCGDKSDTGLEELKYIHSHKTADFTEAAAIVGALVGGASEEEINRLRKFSQCFGLMYQVVDDILDVTKSSEQLGKTAGKDLLANKLTYPKMIGIGKSKEYAQKLSKEAKEQLVGFDPEKAAPLLAMTDFEQLSTEHPKRWRKEIQEVINQRKSDLSENIIVAPDDILSQMLQVTNEQDQFLNESDIASYIVGLLQGGYSTVNAAITIIMKYMAKYPNVYSEVLKSKWR
;
A
#
# COMPACT_ATOMS: atom_id res chain seq x y z
N MET A 1 16.58 -47.78 -15.50
CA MET A 1 16.60 -47.18 -14.15
C MET A 1 18.06 -47.00 -13.72
N SER A 2 18.63 -45.80 -13.83
CA SER A 2 20.02 -45.54 -13.42
C SER A 2 20.24 -44.07 -13.10
N MET A 3 21.25 -43.81 -12.26
CA MET A 3 21.82 -42.54 -11.78
C MET A 3 21.22 -41.99 -10.48
N ARG A 4 21.99 -41.60 -9.43
CA ARG A 4 23.43 -41.29 -9.30
C ARG A 4 23.87 -41.35 -7.81
N LYS A 5 25.05 -41.90 -7.54
CA LYS A 5 25.87 -41.67 -6.33
C LYS A 5 27.09 -40.81 -6.73
N GLY A 6 27.53 -39.93 -5.83
CA GLY A 6 28.52 -38.88 -6.08
C GLY A 6 29.99 -39.30 -6.12
N VAL A 7 30.86 -38.34 -6.46
CA VAL A 7 32.32 -38.40 -6.31
C VAL A 7 32.88 -36.98 -6.10
N ILE A 8 33.75 -36.83 -5.10
CA ILE A 8 34.68 -35.71 -4.84
C ILE A 8 36.11 -36.22 -5.12
N HIS A 9 36.97 -35.44 -5.79
CA HIS A 9 38.46 -35.41 -5.83
C HIS A 9 38.93 -34.92 -7.22
N ASN A 10 40.04 -34.22 -7.47
CA ASN A 10 41.10 -33.53 -6.72
C ASN A 10 41.82 -32.64 -7.77
N LEU A 11 42.36 -31.48 -7.39
CA LEU A 11 43.27 -30.70 -8.27
C LEU A 11 44.57 -30.41 -7.51
N ALA A 12 45.68 -30.93 -8.01
CA ALA A 12 47.02 -30.54 -7.59
C ALA A 12 48.01 -30.62 -8.75
N LYS A 13 48.76 -29.52 -8.90
CA LYS A 13 50.09 -29.35 -9.53
C LYS A 13 50.20 -29.36 -11.06
N LEU A 14 50.55 -28.19 -11.63
CA LEU A 14 51.91 -27.94 -12.15
C LEU A 14 52.10 -26.44 -12.47
N SER A 15 53.32 -25.98 -12.17
CA SER A 15 53.86 -24.63 -12.32
C SER A 15 54.86 -24.64 -13.49
N THR A 16 54.88 -23.57 -14.31
CA THR A 16 56.03 -22.69 -14.65
C THR A 16 55.96 -22.09 -16.06
N ARG A 17 55.97 -20.74 -16.10
CA ARG A 17 56.55 -19.76 -17.06
C ARG A 17 56.48 -19.97 -18.59
N ASP A 18 55.81 -19.04 -19.29
CA ASP A 18 56.42 -18.06 -20.23
C ASP A 18 55.38 -17.00 -20.70
N THR A 19 55.82 -15.76 -20.94
CA THR A 19 55.03 -14.55 -21.28
C THR A 19 54.89 -14.34 -22.82
N PRO A 20 54.26 -13.26 -23.34
CA PRO A 20 52.87 -12.80 -23.18
C PRO A 20 52.15 -12.61 -24.55
N LYS A 21 50.82 -12.73 -24.60
CA LYS A 21 49.99 -12.08 -25.65
C LYS A 21 48.70 -11.50 -25.08
N ARG A 22 48.52 -10.19 -25.34
CA ARG A 22 47.37 -9.36 -24.97
C ARG A 22 46.05 -9.94 -25.48
N SER A 23 45.07 -10.03 -24.59
CA SER A 23 43.64 -9.97 -24.92
C SER A 23 42.93 -9.18 -23.81
N ARG A 24 42.13 -8.21 -24.22
CA ARG A 24 41.40 -7.28 -23.35
C ARG A 24 40.15 -7.97 -22.78
N SER A 25 40.22 -8.35 -21.51
CA SER A 25 39.05 -8.41 -20.62
C SER A 25 39.54 -8.30 -19.18
N ALA A 26 39.38 -7.12 -18.57
CA ALA A 26 39.67 -6.96 -17.14
C ALA A 26 38.39 -7.26 -16.36
N GLY A 27 38.29 -8.51 -15.91
CA GLY A 27 37.39 -8.90 -14.85
C GLY A 27 37.81 -8.35 -13.49
N THR A 28 36.81 -8.24 -12.63
CA THR A 28 36.82 -8.41 -11.17
C THR A 28 38.17 -8.84 -10.59
N LYS A 29 38.86 -7.90 -9.95
CA LYS A 29 39.98 -8.18 -9.07
C LYS A 29 39.42 -8.36 -7.66
N LEU A 30 39.34 -9.61 -7.21
CA LEU A 30 39.13 -9.93 -5.80
C LEU A 30 40.41 -9.51 -5.06
N LEU A 31 40.35 -8.43 -4.30
CA LEU A 31 41.35 -8.04 -3.32
C LEU A 31 40.72 -8.24 -1.93
N LEU A 32 41.20 -9.25 -1.23
CA LEU A 32 41.03 -9.35 0.22
C LEU A 32 42.04 -8.40 0.89
N SER A 33 41.55 -7.74 1.94
CA SER A 33 42.19 -6.83 2.90
C SER A 33 42.60 -5.42 2.41
N SER A 34 41.83 -4.41 2.80
CA SER A 34 42.15 -3.54 3.94
C SER A 34 40.90 -2.73 4.32
N GLU A 35 40.74 -2.41 5.60
CA GLU A 35 39.69 -1.54 6.14
C GLU A 35 39.70 -0.19 5.42
N GLU A 36 38.69 0.08 4.59
CA GLU A 36 38.33 1.43 4.18
C GLU A 36 36.86 1.42 3.71
N THR A 37 36.04 2.15 4.46
CA THR A 37 34.62 2.39 4.22
C THR A 37 34.37 2.84 2.78
N THR A 38 33.92 1.91 1.93
CA THR A 38 33.45 2.26 0.59
C THR A 38 31.93 2.39 0.65
N GLU A 39 31.44 3.63 0.78
CA GLU A 39 30.05 3.97 0.47
C GLU A 39 29.80 3.66 -1.01
N VAL A 40 29.24 2.47 -1.27
CA VAL A 40 28.70 2.16 -2.60
C VAL A 40 27.31 2.79 -2.67
N ILE A 41 27.28 4.06 -3.04
CA ILE A 41 26.03 4.75 -3.39
C ILE A 41 25.57 4.19 -4.74
N PHE A 42 24.61 3.26 -4.71
CA PHE A 42 23.90 2.84 -5.91
C PHE A 42 22.87 3.94 -6.25
N LEU A 43 23.27 4.93 -7.04
CA LEU A 43 22.36 5.86 -7.70
C LEU A 43 22.20 5.41 -9.16
N PRO A 44 21.16 4.63 -9.52
CA PRO A 44 20.79 4.44 -10.91
C PRO A 44 20.62 5.81 -11.57
N LYS A 45 20.96 5.93 -12.86
CA LYS A 45 20.72 7.16 -13.63
C LYS A 45 19.25 7.58 -13.45
N ALA A 46 19.03 8.76 -12.87
CA ALA A 46 17.70 9.36 -12.77
C ALA A 46 17.07 9.37 -14.17
N ARG A 47 15.85 8.81 -14.30
CA ARG A 47 15.05 9.01 -15.51
C ARG A 47 14.78 10.51 -15.64
N SER A 48 14.69 11.04 -16.86
CA SER A 48 14.34 12.44 -17.04
C SER A 48 12.93 12.68 -16.48
N PHE A 49 12.86 13.19 -15.26
CA PHE A 49 11.61 13.60 -14.65
C PHE A 49 11.04 14.81 -15.38
N CYS A 50 9.71 14.95 -15.36
CA CYS A 50 8.96 16.01 -16.01
C CYS A 50 9.62 17.38 -15.83
N ASN A 51 10.32 17.84 -16.87
CA ASN A 51 10.83 19.19 -17.03
C ASN A 51 10.15 19.76 -18.28
N SER A 52 8.90 20.19 -18.15
CA SER A 52 8.28 21.03 -19.17
C SER A 52 8.71 22.48 -18.93
N THR A 53 9.53 23.02 -19.83
CA THR A 53 9.91 24.44 -19.87
C THR A 53 8.94 25.31 -20.69
N ASP A 54 7.84 24.74 -21.19
CA ASP A 54 6.91 25.44 -22.10
C ASP A 54 5.54 25.64 -21.42
N LEU A 55 5.52 26.47 -20.38
CA LEU A 55 4.35 26.73 -19.52
C LEU A 55 3.28 27.64 -20.16
N SER A 56 3.55 28.27 -21.31
CA SER A 56 2.71 29.36 -21.83
C SER A 56 1.76 28.96 -22.97
N LYS A 57 1.89 27.76 -23.55
CA LYS A 57 1.07 27.35 -24.71
C LYS A 57 -0.17 26.52 -24.37
N ASN A 58 -0.25 25.91 -23.18
CA ASN A 58 -1.33 24.97 -22.85
C ASN A 58 -2.37 25.51 -21.86
N GLU A 59 -2.16 26.66 -21.24
CA GLU A 59 -3.11 27.22 -20.26
C GLU A 59 -4.51 27.45 -20.87
N SER A 60 -4.58 27.90 -22.12
CA SER A 60 -5.85 28.13 -22.82
C SER A 60 -6.61 26.85 -23.16
N GLU A 61 -5.92 25.73 -23.38
CA GLU A 61 -6.53 24.42 -23.69
C GLU A 61 -6.96 23.67 -22.43
N VAL A 62 -6.22 23.83 -21.33
CA VAL A 62 -6.61 23.35 -19.99
C VAL A 62 -7.85 24.11 -19.50
N ILE A 63 -7.87 25.45 -19.65
CA ILE A 63 -9.04 26.28 -19.35
C ILE A 63 -10.21 25.94 -20.27
N LYS A 64 -9.96 25.58 -21.55
CA LYS A 64 -11.02 25.06 -22.44
C LYS A 64 -11.52 23.68 -22.00
N HIS A 65 -10.71 22.77 -21.46
CA HIS A 65 -11.22 21.51 -20.90
C HIS A 65 -12.08 21.75 -19.64
N GLU A 66 -11.73 22.75 -18.82
CA GLU A 66 -12.58 23.19 -17.70
C GLU A 66 -13.86 23.92 -18.16
N ASN A 67 -13.81 24.67 -19.27
CA ASN A 67 -14.95 25.46 -19.79
C ASN A 67 -15.81 24.73 -20.85
N ILE A 68 -15.31 23.67 -21.51
CA ILE A 68 -16.11 22.78 -22.37
C ILE A 68 -17.09 21.95 -21.52
N CYS A 69 -16.85 21.85 -20.20
CA CYS A 69 -17.86 21.39 -19.25
C CYS A 69 -18.96 22.44 -18.96
N ARG A 70 -18.85 23.69 -19.44
CA ARG A 70 -19.78 24.80 -19.15
C ARG A 70 -20.43 25.46 -20.38
N GLU A 71 -19.85 25.35 -21.57
CA GLU A 71 -20.42 25.95 -22.77
C GLU A 71 -21.19 24.91 -23.60
N SER A 72 -22.50 24.80 -23.35
CA SER A 72 -23.56 24.54 -24.36
C SER A 72 -24.88 24.04 -23.75
N GLY A 73 -25.44 24.69 -22.72
CA GLY A 73 -26.88 24.58 -22.39
C GLY A 73 -27.48 23.18 -22.14
N LYS A 74 -26.66 22.13 -22.10
CA LYS A 74 -26.96 20.80 -21.60
C LYS A 74 -26.34 20.72 -20.23
N THR A 75 -27.15 20.37 -19.24
CA THR A 75 -26.68 20.02 -17.90
C THR A 75 -25.68 18.87 -18.00
N THR A 76 -24.39 19.20 -18.09
CA THR A 76 -23.28 18.26 -17.97
C THR A 76 -23.37 17.63 -16.59
N SER A 77 -23.66 16.33 -16.51
CA SER A 77 -23.65 15.64 -15.21
C SER A 77 -22.23 15.76 -14.65
N VAL A 78 -22.09 16.44 -13.51
CA VAL A 78 -20.84 16.42 -12.74
C VAL A 78 -20.47 14.95 -12.53
N PHE A 79 -19.28 14.54 -12.98
CA PHE A 79 -18.80 13.18 -12.81
C PHE A 79 -18.78 12.84 -11.31
N ASP A 80 -19.60 11.88 -10.90
CA ASP A 80 -19.69 11.47 -9.50
C ASP A 80 -18.52 10.53 -9.16
N PHE A 81 -17.37 11.16 -8.86
CA PHE A 81 -16.15 10.45 -8.48
C PHE A 81 -16.35 9.52 -7.29
N LYS A 82 -17.18 9.94 -6.32
CA LYS A 82 -17.43 9.16 -5.12
C LYS A 82 -18.14 7.86 -5.47
N SER A 83 -19.24 7.92 -6.20
CA SER A 83 -19.97 6.73 -6.64
C SER A 83 -19.11 5.84 -7.53
N TYR A 84 -18.30 6.42 -8.42
CA TYR A 84 -17.33 5.68 -9.23
C TYR A 84 -16.34 4.90 -8.36
N MET A 85 -15.69 5.55 -7.38
CA MET A 85 -14.74 4.91 -6.48
C MET A 85 -15.41 3.81 -5.65
N VAL A 86 -16.60 4.03 -5.09
CA VAL A 86 -17.35 3.00 -4.34
C VAL A 86 -17.60 1.77 -5.22
N GLN A 87 -18.06 1.98 -6.45
CA GLN A 87 -18.35 0.89 -7.38
C GLN A 87 -17.08 0.11 -7.74
N LYS A 88 -16.01 0.80 -8.13
CA LYS A 88 -14.75 0.16 -8.53
C LYS A 88 -14.08 -0.58 -7.36
N ILE A 89 -14.08 0.01 -6.15
CA ILE A 89 -13.59 -0.65 -4.93
C ILE A 89 -14.38 -1.93 -4.67
N LYS A 90 -15.72 -1.89 -4.82
CA LYS A 90 -16.57 -3.06 -4.66
C LYS A 90 -16.22 -4.17 -5.67
N SER A 91 -16.08 -3.83 -6.96
CA SER A 91 -15.67 -4.79 -8.00
C SER A 91 -14.31 -5.40 -7.70
N VAL A 92 -13.31 -4.58 -7.37
CA VAL A 92 -11.94 -5.03 -7.05
C VAL A 92 -11.94 -5.94 -5.83
N ASN A 93 -12.65 -5.58 -4.75
CA ASN A 93 -12.70 -6.41 -3.55
C ASN A 93 -13.34 -7.78 -3.83
N GLN A 94 -14.39 -7.84 -4.66
CA GLN A 94 -15.01 -9.10 -5.06
C GLN A 94 -14.05 -9.96 -5.90
N ALA A 95 -13.34 -9.35 -6.84
CA ALA A 95 -12.38 -10.05 -7.67
C ALA A 95 -11.17 -10.57 -6.86
N LEU A 96 -10.65 -9.78 -5.91
CA LEU A 96 -9.59 -10.19 -4.99
C LEU A 96 -10.00 -11.35 -4.09
N ASP A 97 -11.22 -11.29 -3.56
CA ASP A 97 -11.76 -12.35 -2.71
C ASP A 97 -11.84 -13.69 -3.47
N ALA A 98 -12.28 -13.65 -4.73
CA ALA A 98 -12.30 -14.81 -5.61
C ALA A 98 -10.90 -15.27 -6.05
N ALA A 99 -9.96 -14.35 -6.25
CA ALA A 99 -8.62 -14.65 -6.73
C ALA A 99 -7.73 -15.36 -5.69
N VAL A 100 -7.98 -15.15 -4.39
CA VAL A 100 -7.18 -15.74 -3.30
C VAL A 100 -8.06 -16.56 -2.37
N PRO A 101 -8.55 -17.75 -2.77
CA PRO A 101 -9.40 -18.57 -1.91
C PRO A 101 -8.62 -19.15 -0.71
N ILE A 102 -9.33 -19.47 0.38
CA ILE A 102 -8.76 -20.23 1.51
C ILE A 102 -8.49 -21.67 1.06
N ARG A 103 -7.26 -22.13 1.27
CA ARG A 103 -6.81 -23.50 0.99
C ARG A 103 -5.77 -23.92 2.03
N GLU A 104 -5.42 -25.20 2.06
CA GLU A 104 -4.31 -25.67 2.89
C GLU A 104 -2.95 -25.14 2.39
N PRO A 105 -2.05 -24.66 3.27
CA PRO A 105 -2.25 -24.49 4.72
C PRO A 105 -3.20 -23.32 5.05
N ILE A 106 -4.26 -23.58 5.84
CA ILE A 106 -5.36 -22.60 6.05
C ILE A 106 -4.85 -21.27 6.61
N LYS A 107 -4.13 -21.29 7.75
CA LYS A 107 -3.63 -20.07 8.41
C LYS A 107 -2.73 -19.21 7.52
N PHE A 108 -2.02 -19.85 6.58
CA PHE A 108 -1.17 -19.15 5.64
C PHE A 108 -2.00 -18.35 4.62
N HIS A 109 -3.05 -18.96 4.06
CA HIS A 109 -3.98 -18.27 3.17
C HIS A 109 -4.81 -17.21 3.91
N GLU A 110 -5.15 -17.45 5.18
CA GLU A 110 -5.76 -16.43 6.05
C GLU A 110 -4.85 -15.20 6.19
N ALA A 111 -3.55 -15.39 6.41
CA ALA A 111 -2.59 -14.29 6.50
C ALA A 111 -2.52 -13.48 5.20
N MET A 112 -2.48 -14.13 4.03
CA MET A 112 -2.52 -13.46 2.73
C MET A 112 -3.80 -12.62 2.56
N ARG A 113 -4.95 -13.23 2.84
CA ARG A 113 -6.27 -12.59 2.68
C ARG A 113 -6.51 -11.48 3.71
N TYR A 114 -5.99 -11.62 4.93
CA TYR A 114 -6.20 -10.66 6.01
C TYR A 114 -5.76 -9.25 5.61
N SER A 115 -4.54 -9.10 5.09
CA SER A 115 -4.03 -7.81 4.65
C SER A 115 -4.63 -7.39 3.31
N LEU A 116 -4.74 -8.34 2.36
CA LEU A 116 -5.25 -8.07 1.01
C LEU A 116 -6.70 -7.57 1.00
N LEU A 117 -7.58 -8.20 1.79
CA LEU A 117 -9.02 -7.90 1.83
C LEU A 117 -9.38 -6.86 2.90
N SER A 118 -8.42 -6.38 3.67
CA SER A 118 -8.65 -5.26 4.59
C SER A 118 -8.95 -3.97 3.83
N GLU A 119 -9.84 -3.15 4.38
CA GLU A 119 -10.34 -1.93 3.78
C GLU A 119 -9.20 -0.98 3.38
N GLY A 120 -9.17 -0.60 2.11
CA GLY A 120 -8.18 0.32 1.57
C GLY A 120 -8.80 1.16 0.47
N LYS A 121 -8.12 2.26 0.10
CA LYS A 121 -8.58 3.19 -0.94
C LYS A 121 -8.57 2.56 -2.36
N ARG A 122 -7.85 1.45 -2.55
CA ARG A 122 -7.65 0.74 -3.84
C ARG A 122 -7.26 1.67 -4.99
N VAL A 123 -6.42 2.67 -4.71
CA VAL A 123 -6.03 3.71 -5.67
C VAL A 123 -5.40 3.10 -6.92
N CYS A 124 -4.40 2.23 -6.78
CA CYS A 124 -3.72 1.64 -7.93
C CYS A 124 -4.59 0.67 -8.73
N PRO A 125 -5.39 -0.23 -8.13
CA PRO A 125 -6.37 -1.02 -8.89
C PRO A 125 -7.36 -0.17 -9.67
N VAL A 126 -7.90 0.88 -9.06
CA VAL A 126 -8.85 1.78 -9.75
C VAL A 126 -8.16 2.57 -10.85
N LEU A 127 -6.93 3.05 -10.62
CA LEU A 127 -6.10 3.71 -11.64
C LEU A 127 -5.83 2.77 -12.82
N CYS A 128 -5.55 1.49 -12.57
CA CYS A 128 -5.34 0.48 -13.60
C CYS A 128 -6.60 0.28 -14.46
N ILE A 129 -7.77 0.20 -13.81
CA ILE A 129 -9.06 0.10 -14.51
C ILE A 129 -9.35 1.36 -15.32
N ALA A 130 -9.22 2.55 -14.71
CA ALA A 130 -9.47 3.83 -15.37
C ALA A 130 -8.56 4.06 -16.58
N ALA A 131 -7.27 3.70 -16.49
CA ALA A 131 -6.34 3.80 -17.61
C ALA A 131 -6.68 2.84 -18.76
N CYS A 132 -7.20 1.64 -18.46
CA CYS A 132 -7.70 0.71 -19.47
C CYS A 132 -8.96 1.26 -20.16
N GLU A 133 -9.92 1.77 -19.39
CA GLU A 133 -11.16 2.35 -19.91
C GLU A 133 -10.89 3.60 -20.77
N LEU A 134 -9.92 4.43 -20.37
CA LEU A 134 -9.49 5.63 -21.11
C LEU A 134 -9.18 5.33 -22.58
N VAL A 135 -8.42 4.27 -22.82
CA VAL A 135 -7.95 3.88 -24.16
C VAL A 135 -8.92 2.94 -24.89
N GLY A 136 -10.12 2.72 -24.32
CA GLY A 136 -11.20 1.93 -24.94
C GLY A 136 -11.24 0.45 -24.55
N GLY A 137 -10.43 0.02 -23.60
CA GLY A 137 -10.50 -1.32 -23.01
C GLY A 137 -11.69 -1.50 -22.06
N GLN A 138 -11.86 -2.72 -21.55
CA GLN A 138 -12.97 -3.08 -20.65
C GLN A 138 -12.47 -3.45 -19.25
N GLU A 139 -13.22 -3.07 -18.21
CA GLU A 139 -12.94 -3.41 -16.81
C GLU A 139 -12.73 -4.91 -16.61
N SER A 140 -13.57 -5.75 -17.21
CA SER A 140 -13.49 -7.22 -17.11
C SER A 140 -12.17 -7.79 -17.61
N THR A 141 -11.60 -7.20 -18.66
CA THR A 141 -10.33 -7.61 -19.28
C THR A 141 -9.14 -7.27 -18.37
N VAL A 142 -9.15 -6.10 -17.74
CA VAL A 142 -8.04 -5.61 -16.89
C VAL A 142 -8.15 -6.01 -15.43
N MET A 143 -9.31 -6.50 -14.98
CA MET A 143 -9.53 -6.88 -13.57
C MET A 143 -8.46 -7.82 -12.98
N PRO A 144 -7.95 -8.85 -13.70
CA PRO A 144 -6.86 -9.68 -13.18
C PRO A 144 -5.56 -8.89 -12.94
N ALA A 145 -5.27 -7.89 -13.77
CA ALA A 145 -4.14 -6.99 -13.58
C ALA A 145 -4.33 -6.02 -12.41
N ALA A 146 -5.54 -5.48 -12.25
CA ALA A 146 -5.90 -4.67 -11.09
C ALA A 146 -5.77 -5.48 -9.78
N CYS A 147 -6.17 -6.76 -9.80
CA CYS A 147 -6.01 -7.67 -8.67
C CYS A 147 -4.53 -7.95 -8.36
N GLY A 148 -3.74 -8.29 -9.39
CA GLY A 148 -2.30 -8.51 -9.24
C GLY A 148 -1.57 -7.30 -8.66
N MET A 149 -1.96 -6.09 -9.08
CA MET A 149 -1.44 -4.85 -8.51
C MET A 149 -1.71 -4.72 -7.01
N GLU A 150 -2.96 -4.95 -6.55
CA GLU A 150 -3.27 -4.88 -5.13
C GLU A 150 -2.60 -5.99 -4.30
N MET A 151 -2.37 -7.17 -4.88
CA MET A 151 -1.60 -8.24 -4.24
C MET A 151 -0.17 -7.80 -3.94
N ILE A 152 0.50 -7.17 -4.93
CA ILE A 152 1.85 -6.62 -4.76
C ILE A 152 1.86 -5.49 -3.73
N ILE A 153 0.92 -4.54 -3.81
CA ILE A 153 0.82 -3.42 -2.86
C ILE A 153 0.58 -3.94 -1.44
N SER A 154 -0.29 -4.94 -1.29
CA SER A 154 -0.57 -5.55 0.01
C SER A 154 0.67 -6.24 0.57
N MET A 155 1.46 -6.92 -0.27
CA MET A 155 2.77 -7.45 0.12
C MET A 155 3.69 -6.33 0.61
N CYS A 156 3.81 -5.23 -0.13
CA CYS A 156 4.71 -4.13 0.24
C CYS A 156 4.35 -3.57 1.61
N LEU A 157 3.05 -3.35 1.88
CA LEU A 157 2.58 -2.88 3.18
C LEU A 157 2.82 -3.90 4.30
N MET A 158 2.63 -5.20 4.03
CA MET A 158 2.92 -6.26 5.00
C MET A 158 4.39 -6.28 5.41
N HIS A 159 5.30 -6.12 4.45
CA HIS A 159 6.74 -6.13 4.70
C HIS A 159 7.23 -4.83 5.32
N ASP A 160 6.70 -3.68 4.87
CA ASP A 160 6.97 -2.35 5.46
C ASP A 160 6.63 -2.31 6.96
N ASP A 161 5.59 -3.04 7.38
CA ASP A 161 5.19 -3.13 8.79
C ASP A 161 6.08 -4.04 9.65
N LEU A 162 6.99 -4.85 9.09
CA LEU A 162 7.82 -5.78 9.87
C LEU A 162 8.74 -5.07 10.88
N PRO A 163 9.15 -5.73 11.98
CA PRO A 163 10.04 -5.13 12.98
C PRO A 163 11.39 -4.63 12.45
N CYS A 164 11.91 -5.26 11.40
CA CYS A 164 13.16 -4.85 10.74
C CYS A 164 13.01 -3.70 9.73
N MET A 165 11.78 -3.24 9.49
CA MET A 165 11.43 -2.16 8.58
C MET A 165 10.85 -1.00 9.41
N ASP A 166 9.59 -0.62 9.21
CA ASP A 166 8.99 0.47 9.97
C ASP A 166 8.39 0.01 11.32
N ASN A 167 8.40 -1.30 11.65
CA ASN A 167 7.84 -1.87 12.89
C ASN A 167 6.42 -1.34 13.21
N GLY A 168 5.53 -1.41 12.21
CA GLY A 168 4.18 -0.88 12.29
C GLY A 168 3.22 -1.83 13.00
N ASP A 169 2.66 -1.43 14.14
CA ASP A 169 1.68 -2.25 14.88
C ASP A 169 0.28 -2.25 14.23
N LEU A 170 -0.08 -1.17 13.52
CA LEU A 170 -1.41 -0.96 12.96
C LEU A 170 -1.36 -0.62 11.46
N ARG A 171 -2.27 -1.23 10.70
CA ARG A 171 -2.47 -0.98 9.27
C ARG A 171 -3.95 -1.08 8.92
N ARG A 172 -4.47 -0.09 8.18
CA ARG A 172 -5.88 -0.05 7.72
C ARG A 172 -6.88 -0.23 8.88
N GLY A 173 -6.58 0.35 10.04
CA GLY A 173 -7.41 0.28 11.25
C GLY A 173 -7.41 -1.06 11.97
N LYS A 174 -6.54 -2.00 11.61
CA LYS A 174 -6.37 -3.31 12.26
C LYS A 174 -4.92 -3.54 12.67
N LEU A 175 -4.66 -4.57 13.48
CA LEU A 175 -3.30 -5.03 13.74
C LEU A 175 -2.60 -5.40 12.44
N SER A 176 -1.32 -5.07 12.32
CA SER A 176 -0.51 -5.47 11.17
C SER A 176 -0.36 -6.98 11.10
N ASN A 177 0.00 -7.49 9.92
CA ASN A 177 0.01 -8.93 9.65
C ASN A 177 0.93 -9.68 10.62
N HIS A 178 2.12 -9.14 10.89
CA HIS A 178 3.11 -9.78 11.75
C HIS A 178 2.67 -9.83 13.22
N LYS A 179 1.83 -8.90 13.68
CA LYS A 179 1.24 -8.95 15.02
C LYS A 179 0.20 -10.05 15.17
N VAL A 180 -0.49 -10.41 14.10
CA VAL A 180 -1.55 -11.44 14.11
C VAL A 180 -0.99 -12.83 13.82
N PHE A 181 -0.12 -12.94 12.80
CA PHE A 181 0.33 -14.23 12.25
C PHE A 181 1.83 -14.50 12.49
N GLY A 182 2.57 -13.54 13.03
CA GLY A 182 4.02 -13.62 13.22
C GLY A 182 4.82 -13.20 11.98
N GLU A 183 6.10 -12.89 12.20
CA GLU A 183 7.02 -12.40 11.17
C GLU A 183 7.25 -13.42 10.06
N ASN A 184 7.52 -14.68 10.42
CA ASN A 184 7.81 -15.74 9.45
C ASN A 184 6.65 -15.95 8.46
N VAL A 185 5.41 -15.96 8.96
CA VAL A 185 4.22 -16.12 8.11
C VAL A 185 4.02 -14.88 7.23
N THR A 186 4.23 -13.68 7.79
CA THR A 186 4.12 -12.41 7.06
C THR A 186 5.09 -12.34 5.87
N VAL A 187 6.35 -12.73 6.09
CA VAL A 187 7.37 -12.76 5.02
C VAL A 187 6.93 -13.69 3.89
N LEU A 188 6.57 -14.93 4.22
CA LEU A 188 6.17 -15.96 3.25
C LEU A 188 4.86 -15.61 2.52
N ALA A 189 3.89 -15.04 3.22
CA ALA A 189 2.61 -14.63 2.66
C ALA A 189 2.80 -13.47 1.69
N GLY A 190 3.66 -12.50 2.02
CA GLY A 190 4.03 -11.41 1.12
C GLY A 190 4.68 -11.92 -0.16
N TYR A 191 5.71 -12.78 -0.06
CA TYR A 191 6.36 -13.38 -1.24
C TYR A 191 5.35 -14.11 -2.13
N SER A 192 4.43 -14.87 -1.53
CA SER A 192 3.44 -15.65 -2.27
C SER A 192 2.39 -14.79 -2.95
N LEU A 193 2.03 -13.63 -2.37
CA LEU A 193 1.18 -12.64 -3.05
C LEU A 193 1.83 -12.08 -4.32
N VAL A 194 3.15 -11.87 -4.33
CA VAL A 194 3.87 -11.43 -5.53
C VAL A 194 3.84 -12.51 -6.61
N ALA A 195 4.17 -13.76 -6.25
CA ALA A 195 4.12 -14.86 -7.19
C ALA A 195 2.70 -15.04 -7.77
N LEU A 196 1.69 -15.02 -6.90
CA LEU A 196 0.29 -15.11 -7.29
C LEU A 196 -0.16 -13.94 -8.15
N ALA A 197 0.33 -12.72 -7.92
CA ALA A 197 0.01 -11.56 -8.75
C ALA A 197 0.39 -11.80 -10.22
N PHE A 198 1.63 -12.22 -10.47
CA PHE A 198 2.11 -12.50 -11.82
C PHE A 198 1.41 -13.71 -12.46
N GLU A 199 1.20 -14.78 -11.69
CA GLU A 199 0.45 -15.95 -12.15
C GLU A 199 -0.99 -15.57 -12.54
N HIS A 200 -1.69 -14.87 -11.65
CA HIS A 200 -3.08 -14.47 -11.84
C HIS A 200 -3.23 -13.57 -13.06
N MET A 201 -2.33 -12.59 -13.22
CA MET A 201 -2.25 -11.74 -14.41
C MET A 201 -2.06 -12.54 -15.69
N ALA A 202 -1.08 -13.44 -15.72
CA ALA A 202 -0.72 -14.17 -16.94
C ALA A 202 -1.76 -15.22 -17.35
N THR A 203 -2.42 -15.86 -16.39
CA THR A 203 -3.29 -17.03 -16.64
C THR A 203 -4.78 -16.68 -16.72
N THR A 204 -5.21 -15.65 -15.98
CA THR A 204 -6.64 -15.28 -15.87
C THR A 204 -7.04 -14.25 -16.91
N THR A 205 -6.14 -13.37 -17.34
CA THR A 205 -6.43 -12.36 -18.38
C THR A 205 -6.81 -13.01 -19.70
N LYS A 206 -7.97 -12.64 -20.26
CA LYS A 206 -8.50 -13.13 -21.55
C LYS A 206 -8.70 -11.96 -22.52
N GLY A 207 -8.71 -12.25 -23.81
CA GLY A 207 -8.96 -11.22 -24.84
C GLY A 207 -7.81 -10.25 -25.10
N VAL A 208 -6.62 -10.50 -24.54
CA VAL A 208 -5.41 -9.70 -24.75
C VAL A 208 -4.37 -10.51 -25.51
N HIS A 209 -3.71 -9.90 -26.48
CA HIS A 209 -2.66 -10.56 -27.26
C HIS A 209 -1.48 -10.97 -26.33
N PRO A 210 -0.93 -12.20 -26.44
CA PRO A 210 0.13 -12.67 -25.53
C PRO A 210 1.36 -11.76 -25.45
N LYS A 211 1.78 -11.17 -26.58
CA LYS A 211 2.89 -10.19 -26.60
C LYS A 211 2.61 -8.96 -25.74
N THR A 212 1.36 -8.49 -25.71
CA THR A 212 0.94 -7.36 -24.88
C THR A 212 0.99 -7.74 -23.39
N MET A 213 0.54 -8.94 -23.03
CA MET A 213 0.63 -9.44 -21.66
C MET A 213 2.07 -9.61 -21.17
N VAL A 214 2.96 -10.16 -22.01
CA VAL A 214 4.39 -10.26 -21.68
C VAL A 214 4.99 -8.88 -21.44
N ARG A 215 4.63 -7.88 -22.26
CA ARG A 215 5.06 -6.50 -22.06
C ARG A 215 4.51 -5.91 -20.76
N ALA A 216 3.23 -6.08 -20.47
CA ALA A 216 2.61 -5.57 -19.25
C ALA A 216 3.27 -6.16 -17.98
N VAL A 217 3.52 -7.48 -17.97
CA VAL A 217 4.27 -8.15 -16.90
C VAL A 217 5.69 -7.61 -16.79
N GLY A 218 6.38 -7.40 -17.91
CA GLY A 218 7.72 -6.83 -17.94
C GLY A 218 7.79 -5.39 -17.39
N GLU A 219 6.84 -4.54 -17.77
CA GLU A 219 6.73 -3.16 -17.27
C GLU A 219 6.45 -3.13 -15.76
N LEU A 220 5.51 -3.96 -15.30
CA LEU A 220 5.22 -4.13 -13.88
C LEU A 220 6.48 -4.53 -13.11
N ALA A 221 7.13 -5.63 -13.51
CA ALA A 221 8.32 -6.16 -12.84
C ALA A 221 9.47 -5.14 -12.81
N ARG A 222 9.65 -4.36 -13.89
CA ARG A 222 10.65 -3.29 -13.97
C ARG A 222 10.37 -2.17 -12.96
N LEU A 223 9.11 -1.75 -12.82
CA LEU A 223 8.70 -0.63 -11.97
C LEU A 223 8.62 -1.00 -10.49
N ILE A 224 8.31 -2.24 -10.15
CA ILE A 224 8.33 -2.69 -8.74
C ILE A 224 9.67 -3.27 -8.30
N GLY A 225 10.61 -3.41 -9.23
CA GLY A 225 11.87 -4.10 -9.03
C GLY A 225 13.00 -3.23 -8.45
N PRO A 226 14.26 -3.67 -8.60
CA PRO A 226 15.42 -3.06 -7.94
C PRO A 226 15.81 -1.67 -8.48
N GLU A 227 15.26 -1.25 -9.61
CA GLU A 227 15.43 0.10 -10.18
C GLU A 227 14.15 0.94 -10.07
N GLY A 228 13.16 0.46 -9.32
CA GLY A 228 11.89 1.15 -9.12
C GLY A 228 11.50 1.18 -7.65
N ALA A 229 10.28 0.73 -7.31
CA ALA A 229 9.74 0.84 -5.96
C ALA A 229 10.65 0.32 -4.84
N VAL A 230 11.37 -0.78 -5.08
CA VAL A 230 12.31 -1.32 -4.09
C VAL A 230 13.52 -0.39 -3.90
N ALA A 231 14.01 0.29 -4.94
CA ALA A 231 15.07 1.29 -4.81
C ALA A 231 14.63 2.44 -3.91
N GLY A 232 13.39 2.93 -4.12
CA GLY A 232 12.80 3.96 -3.27
C GLY A 232 12.68 3.52 -1.82
N GLN A 233 12.22 2.29 -1.56
CA GLN A 233 12.13 1.75 -0.21
C GLN A 233 13.50 1.62 0.46
N VAL A 234 14.52 1.12 -0.25
CA VAL A 234 15.88 0.99 0.29
C VAL A 234 16.44 2.35 0.68
N LEU A 235 16.29 3.36 -0.18
CA LEU A 235 16.77 4.71 0.12
C LEU A 235 16.01 5.38 1.26
N ASP A 236 14.70 5.17 1.36
CA ASP A 236 13.89 5.65 2.49
C ASP A 236 14.45 5.16 3.84
N LEU A 237 14.82 3.87 3.93
CA LEU A 237 15.40 3.29 5.13
C LEU A 237 16.81 3.83 5.43
N LEU A 238 17.64 4.01 4.40
CA LEU A 238 19.01 4.51 4.55
C LEU A 238 19.07 6.00 4.93
N CYS A 239 18.02 6.77 4.63
CA CYS A 239 17.98 8.21 4.88
C CYS A 239 17.61 8.59 6.33
N GLY A 240 17.03 7.68 7.12
CA GLY A 240 16.47 7.96 8.46
C GLY A 240 17.42 8.67 9.44
N ASP A 241 18.74 8.56 9.23
CA ASP A 241 19.76 9.12 10.12
C ASP A 241 20.62 10.24 9.49
N LYS A 242 20.40 10.61 8.22
CA LYS A 242 21.27 11.58 7.51
C LYS A 242 20.69 13.00 7.56
N SER A 243 21.43 13.93 8.19
CA SER A 243 21.05 15.35 8.34
C SER A 243 21.13 16.17 7.05
N ASP A 244 21.86 15.69 6.04
CA ASP A 244 22.26 16.49 4.86
C ASP A 244 21.48 16.13 3.58
N THR A 245 20.41 15.35 3.73
CA THR A 245 19.63 14.86 2.58
C THR A 245 18.86 15.99 1.90
N GLY A 246 19.12 16.19 0.60
CA GLY A 246 18.54 17.28 -0.19
C GLY A 246 17.15 16.98 -0.76
N LEU A 247 16.44 18.02 -1.22
CA LEU A 247 15.12 17.92 -1.85
C LEU A 247 15.08 16.98 -3.07
N GLU A 248 16.19 16.89 -3.81
CA GLU A 248 16.31 15.99 -4.97
C GLU A 248 16.32 14.52 -4.57
N GLU A 249 16.93 14.17 -3.45
CA GLU A 249 16.95 12.80 -2.93
C GLU A 249 15.58 12.42 -2.39
N LEU A 250 14.90 13.31 -1.66
CA LEU A 250 13.51 13.11 -1.26
C LEU A 250 12.59 12.87 -2.46
N LYS A 251 12.75 13.67 -3.52
CA LYS A 251 12.00 13.50 -4.77
C LYS A 251 12.29 12.14 -5.40
N TYR A 252 13.55 11.70 -5.46
CA TYR A 252 13.92 10.37 -5.96
C TYR A 252 13.25 9.25 -5.16
N ILE A 253 13.30 9.32 -3.83
CA ILE A 253 12.64 8.36 -2.93
C ILE A 253 11.15 8.30 -3.24
N HIS A 254 10.45 9.44 -3.28
CA HIS A 254 9.00 9.46 -3.48
C HIS A 254 8.58 9.04 -4.90
N SER A 255 9.36 9.43 -5.91
CA SER A 255 9.15 9.00 -7.29
C SER A 255 9.24 7.48 -7.42
N HIS A 256 10.17 6.83 -6.72
CA HIS A 256 10.30 5.39 -6.81
C HIS A 256 9.39 4.64 -5.83
N LYS A 257 9.44 4.96 -4.53
CA LYS A 257 8.69 4.27 -3.48
C LYS A 257 7.17 4.28 -3.73
N THR A 258 6.65 5.37 -4.30
CA THR A 258 5.21 5.56 -4.50
C THR A 258 4.83 5.73 -5.97
N ALA A 259 5.49 6.63 -6.71
CA ALA A 259 5.04 6.95 -8.07
C ALA A 259 5.28 5.84 -9.10
N ASP A 260 6.24 4.94 -8.88
CA ASP A 260 6.41 3.78 -9.78
C ASP A 260 5.25 2.78 -9.67
N PHE A 261 4.57 2.66 -8.52
CA PHE A 261 3.35 1.84 -8.42
C PHE A 261 2.20 2.44 -9.22
N THR A 262 2.04 3.76 -9.17
CA THR A 262 1.00 4.44 -9.96
C THR A 262 1.34 4.40 -11.45
N GLU A 263 2.62 4.51 -11.83
CA GLU A 263 3.08 4.27 -13.20
C GLU A 263 2.76 2.84 -13.64
N ALA A 264 3.11 1.85 -12.83
CA ALA A 264 2.85 0.45 -13.17
C ALA A 264 1.36 0.19 -13.37
N ALA A 265 0.51 0.69 -12.47
CA ALA A 265 -0.94 0.58 -12.59
C ALA A 265 -1.47 1.20 -13.89
N ALA A 266 -1.10 2.45 -14.18
CA ALA A 266 -1.58 3.16 -15.37
C ALA A 266 -1.09 2.49 -16.66
N ILE A 267 0.20 2.12 -16.74
CA ILE A 267 0.79 1.53 -17.95
C ILE A 267 0.27 0.13 -18.20
N VAL A 268 0.15 -0.71 -17.17
CA VAL A 268 -0.44 -2.05 -17.30
C VAL A 268 -1.88 -1.95 -17.77
N GLY A 269 -2.67 -1.02 -17.19
CA GLY A 269 -4.05 -0.77 -17.60
C GLY A 269 -4.15 -0.35 -19.07
N ALA A 270 -3.35 0.64 -19.47
CA ALA A 270 -3.30 1.14 -20.83
C ALA A 270 -2.90 0.05 -21.84
N LEU A 271 -1.88 -0.75 -21.53
CA LEU A 271 -1.44 -1.85 -22.38
C LEU A 271 -2.54 -2.88 -22.59
N VAL A 272 -3.19 -3.30 -21.50
CA VAL A 272 -4.30 -4.26 -21.54
C VAL A 272 -5.49 -3.67 -22.32
N GLY A 273 -5.73 -2.37 -22.20
CA GLY A 273 -6.77 -1.65 -22.93
C GLY A 273 -6.49 -1.40 -24.42
N GLY A 274 -5.28 -1.69 -24.90
CA GLY A 274 -4.91 -1.54 -26.32
C GLY A 274 -4.34 -0.17 -26.69
N ALA A 275 -3.78 0.56 -25.72
CA ALA A 275 -3.16 1.86 -25.94
C ALA A 275 -2.04 1.84 -27.00
N SER A 276 -1.94 2.93 -27.75
CA SER A 276 -0.79 3.27 -28.58
C SER A 276 0.43 3.66 -27.73
N GLU A 277 1.62 3.68 -28.33
CA GLU A 277 2.84 4.15 -27.65
C GLU A 277 2.75 5.61 -27.19
N GLU A 278 2.05 6.45 -27.94
CA GLU A 278 1.85 7.85 -27.58
C GLU A 278 1.02 7.95 -26.30
N GLU A 279 -0.11 7.25 -26.24
CA GLU A 279 -0.98 7.20 -25.06
C GLU A 279 -0.25 6.63 -23.84
N ILE A 280 0.54 5.57 -24.03
CA ILE A 280 1.40 4.99 -22.98
C ILE A 280 2.37 6.03 -22.43
N ASN A 281 3.05 6.79 -23.30
CA ASN A 281 4.02 7.79 -22.87
C ASN A 281 3.36 8.97 -22.12
N ARG A 282 2.15 9.36 -22.53
CA ARG A 282 1.36 10.38 -21.81
C ARG A 282 0.90 9.88 -20.45
N LEU A 283 0.37 8.65 -20.38
CA LEU A 283 -0.05 8.02 -19.13
C LEU A 283 1.10 7.77 -18.16
N ARG A 284 2.33 7.53 -18.67
CA ARG A 284 3.54 7.47 -17.86
C ARG A 284 3.82 8.79 -17.14
N LYS A 285 3.78 9.90 -17.88
CA LYS A 285 3.98 11.24 -17.31
C LYS A 285 2.86 11.60 -16.32
N PHE A 286 1.61 11.32 -16.70
CA PHE A 286 0.44 11.52 -15.85
C PHE A 286 0.63 10.82 -14.49
N SER A 287 0.92 9.53 -14.52
CA SER A 287 0.97 8.67 -13.33
C SER A 287 2.16 8.97 -12.43
N GLN A 288 3.30 9.42 -12.99
CA GLN A 288 4.44 9.92 -12.21
C GLN A 288 4.10 11.22 -11.46
N CYS A 289 3.47 12.19 -12.13
CA CYS A 289 3.01 13.42 -11.48
C CYS A 289 1.95 13.12 -10.41
N PHE A 290 0.97 12.27 -10.73
CA PHE A 290 -0.08 11.84 -9.80
C PHE A 290 0.50 11.10 -8.57
N GLY A 291 1.41 10.16 -8.77
CA GLY A 291 2.02 9.40 -7.68
C GLY A 291 2.85 10.25 -6.73
N LEU A 292 3.63 11.18 -7.28
CA LEU A 292 4.39 12.13 -6.47
C LEU A 292 3.46 13.09 -5.71
N MET A 293 2.42 13.59 -6.37
CA MET A 293 1.39 14.41 -5.73
C MET A 293 0.73 13.66 -4.57
N TYR A 294 0.37 12.40 -4.79
CA TYR A 294 -0.28 11.55 -3.80
C TYR A 294 0.61 11.38 -2.55
N GLN A 295 1.92 11.19 -2.73
CA GLN A 295 2.85 11.11 -1.60
C GLN A 295 2.98 12.44 -0.85
N VAL A 296 3.09 13.57 -1.56
CA VAL A 296 3.12 14.90 -0.93
C VAL A 296 1.85 15.14 -0.09
N VAL A 297 0.69 14.72 -0.59
CA VAL A 297 -0.57 14.80 0.16
C VAL A 297 -0.55 13.89 1.38
N ASP A 298 -0.05 12.65 1.28
CA ASP A 298 0.05 11.73 2.42
C ASP A 298 0.94 12.31 3.53
N ASP A 299 2.09 12.88 3.18
CA ASP A 299 2.99 13.55 4.14
C ASP A 299 2.30 14.73 4.85
N ILE A 300 1.55 15.56 4.10
CA ILE A 300 0.78 16.67 4.67
C ILE A 300 -0.28 16.13 5.64
N LEU A 301 -0.95 15.03 5.29
CA LEU A 301 -1.96 14.42 6.15
C LEU A 301 -1.35 13.78 7.40
N ASP A 302 -0.16 13.18 7.32
CA ASP A 302 0.51 12.57 8.47
C ASP A 302 0.82 13.58 9.59
N VAL A 303 1.19 14.81 9.22
CA VAL A 303 1.47 15.89 10.17
C VAL A 303 0.23 16.71 10.58
N THR A 304 -0.91 16.54 9.90
CA THR A 304 -2.14 17.34 10.18
C THR A 304 -3.33 16.54 10.70
N LYS A 305 -3.30 15.21 10.68
CA LYS A 305 -4.44 14.34 11.06
C LYS A 305 -4.08 13.38 12.20
N SER A 306 -5.10 12.90 12.92
CA SER A 306 -4.92 11.91 14.00
C SER A 306 -4.79 10.47 13.47
N SER A 307 -4.23 9.57 14.28
CA SER A 307 -4.12 8.13 13.96
C SER A 307 -5.47 7.48 13.65
N GLU A 308 -6.55 7.83 14.37
CA GLU A 308 -7.88 7.29 14.09
C GLU A 308 -8.41 7.75 12.73
N GLN A 309 -8.06 8.98 12.33
CA GLN A 309 -8.45 9.51 11.03
C GLN A 309 -7.67 8.82 9.91
N LEU A 310 -6.37 8.58 10.08
CA LEU A 310 -5.53 7.96 9.05
C LEU A 310 -5.71 6.43 8.96
N GLY A 311 -6.08 5.77 10.05
CA GLY A 311 -6.12 4.30 10.11
C GLY A 311 -4.72 3.65 10.10
N LYS A 312 -3.68 4.44 10.33
CA LYS A 312 -2.28 4.07 10.58
C LYS A 312 -1.75 4.90 11.76
N THR A 313 -0.58 4.56 12.30
CA THR A 313 0.08 5.37 13.34
C THR A 313 0.46 6.74 12.77
N ALA A 314 -0.15 7.82 13.25
CA ALA A 314 0.16 9.20 12.84
C ALA A 314 1.43 9.72 13.52
N GLY A 315 2.11 10.68 12.88
CA GLY A 315 3.31 11.32 13.43
C GLY A 315 4.51 10.39 13.49
N LYS A 316 4.43 9.23 12.83
CA LYS A 316 5.51 8.24 12.77
C LYS A 316 6.73 8.81 12.07
N ASP A 317 6.51 9.63 11.03
CA ASP A 317 7.59 10.24 10.27
C ASP A 317 8.41 11.23 11.11
N LEU A 318 7.76 11.93 12.05
CA LEU A 318 8.45 12.79 13.02
C LEU A 318 9.27 11.97 14.02
N LEU A 319 8.70 10.89 14.55
CA LEU A 319 9.37 10.01 15.52
C LEU A 319 10.54 9.24 14.91
N ALA A 320 10.42 8.85 13.64
CA ALA A 320 11.45 8.14 12.88
C ALA A 320 12.41 9.09 12.15
N ASN A 321 12.34 10.40 12.41
CA ASN A 321 13.14 11.43 11.76
C ASN A 321 13.13 11.36 10.22
N LYS A 322 12.09 10.78 9.61
CA LYS A 322 11.97 10.62 8.16
C LYS A 322 11.96 11.98 7.47
N LEU A 323 12.41 11.98 6.23
CA LEU A 323 12.38 13.15 5.37
C LEU A 323 11.03 13.21 4.68
N THR A 324 10.33 14.32 4.84
CA THR A 324 9.02 14.54 4.24
C THR A 324 8.96 15.93 3.63
N TYR A 325 8.06 16.16 2.68
CA TYR A 325 7.92 17.49 2.08
C TYR A 325 7.58 18.58 3.11
N PRO A 326 6.64 18.38 4.05
CA PRO A 326 6.36 19.35 5.11
C PRO A 326 7.58 19.70 5.95
N LYS A 327 8.47 18.73 6.23
CA LYS A 327 9.71 18.95 6.99
C LYS A 327 10.73 19.77 6.20
N MET A 328 10.88 19.50 4.89
CA MET A 328 11.89 20.13 4.05
C MET A 328 11.52 21.53 3.56
N ILE A 329 10.27 21.75 3.17
CA ILE A 329 9.82 22.99 2.52
C ILE A 329 8.64 23.66 3.22
N GLY A 330 8.10 23.07 4.28
CA GLY A 330 6.93 23.57 4.99
C GLY A 330 5.61 23.18 4.32
N ILE A 331 4.52 23.19 5.11
CA ILE A 331 3.18 22.76 4.66
C ILE A 331 2.67 23.63 3.50
N GLY A 332 2.86 24.96 3.56
CA GLY A 332 2.39 25.88 2.52
C GLY A 332 2.97 25.55 1.14
N LYS A 333 4.31 25.48 1.05
CA LYS A 333 5.01 25.13 -0.20
C LYS A 333 4.73 23.68 -0.63
N SER A 334 4.50 22.77 0.31
CA SER A 334 4.10 21.39 -0.01
C SER A 334 2.74 21.36 -0.71
N LYS A 335 1.77 22.16 -0.27
CA LYS A 335 0.46 22.30 -0.94
C LYS A 335 0.59 22.90 -2.33
N GLU A 336 1.38 23.97 -2.48
CA GLU A 336 1.66 24.58 -3.79
C GLU A 336 2.31 23.57 -4.73
N TYR A 337 3.24 22.76 -4.23
CA TYR A 337 3.91 21.73 -5.02
C TYR A 337 2.94 20.61 -5.45
N ALA A 338 2.06 20.15 -4.56
CA ALA A 338 1.01 19.20 -4.90
C ALA A 338 0.05 19.76 -5.96
N GLN A 339 -0.34 21.03 -5.87
CA GLN A 339 -1.17 21.69 -6.89
C GLN A 339 -0.46 21.80 -8.25
N LYS A 340 0.84 22.09 -8.26
CA LYS A 340 1.66 22.09 -9.48
C LYS A 340 1.65 20.71 -10.15
N LEU A 341 1.90 19.64 -9.37
CA LEU A 341 1.87 18.27 -9.87
C LEU A 341 0.48 17.85 -10.38
N SER A 342 -0.59 18.30 -9.71
CA SER A 342 -1.97 18.12 -10.16
C SER A 342 -2.18 18.73 -11.56
N LYS A 343 -1.77 19.99 -11.76
CA LYS A 343 -1.85 20.66 -13.07
C LYS A 343 -1.06 19.91 -14.15
N GLU A 344 0.18 19.55 -13.86
CA GLU A 344 1.02 18.79 -14.80
C GLU A 344 0.42 17.42 -15.17
N ALA A 345 -0.19 16.72 -14.21
CA ALA A 345 -0.90 15.48 -14.46
C ALA A 345 -2.11 15.72 -15.40
N LYS A 346 -2.97 16.71 -15.10
CA LYS A 346 -4.14 17.05 -15.92
C LYS A 346 -3.77 17.40 -17.37
N GLU A 347 -2.66 18.12 -17.58
CA GLU A 347 -2.14 18.44 -18.92
C GLU A 347 -1.84 17.18 -19.75
N GLN A 348 -1.40 16.09 -19.11
CA GLN A 348 -1.15 14.82 -19.80
C GLN A 348 -2.41 14.11 -20.27
N LEU A 349 -3.60 14.56 -19.86
CA LEU A 349 -4.89 14.00 -20.29
C LEU A 349 -5.58 14.83 -21.38
N VAL A 350 -5.04 15.99 -21.76
CA VAL A 350 -5.64 16.86 -22.81
C VAL A 350 -5.73 16.13 -24.16
N GLY A 351 -6.90 16.08 -24.78
CA GLY A 351 -7.07 15.41 -26.08
C GLY A 351 -7.28 13.90 -26.01
N PHE A 352 -7.34 13.31 -24.81
CA PHE A 352 -8.13 12.09 -24.62
C PHE A 352 -9.63 12.43 -24.62
N ASP A 353 -10.47 11.42 -24.78
CA ASP A 353 -11.92 11.58 -24.65
C ASP A 353 -12.27 12.15 -23.25
N PRO A 354 -12.98 13.29 -23.16
CA PRO A 354 -13.25 13.94 -21.88
C PRO A 354 -14.07 13.10 -20.90
N GLU A 355 -15.04 12.32 -21.39
CA GLU A 355 -15.88 11.47 -20.54
C GLU A 355 -15.05 10.32 -19.95
N LYS A 356 -14.19 9.71 -20.77
CA LYS A 356 -13.29 8.64 -20.31
C LYS A 356 -12.13 9.14 -19.45
N ALA A 357 -11.71 10.41 -19.62
CA ALA A 357 -10.67 11.03 -18.80
C ALA A 357 -11.18 11.50 -17.42
N ALA A 358 -12.49 11.69 -17.26
CA ALA A 358 -13.09 12.21 -16.03
C ALA A 358 -12.67 11.46 -14.74
N PRO A 359 -12.59 10.11 -14.70
CA PRO A 359 -12.09 9.41 -13.52
C PRO A 359 -10.66 9.81 -13.13
N LEU A 360 -9.74 9.86 -14.10
CA LEU A 360 -8.34 10.19 -13.86
C LEU A 360 -8.16 11.66 -13.48
N LEU A 361 -8.94 12.57 -14.09
CA LEU A 361 -8.96 13.98 -13.72
C LEU A 361 -9.42 14.15 -12.26
N ALA A 362 -10.51 13.50 -11.85
CA ALA A 362 -11.00 13.56 -10.48
C ALA A 362 -10.00 13.01 -9.47
N MET A 363 -9.28 11.93 -9.81
CA MET A 363 -8.19 11.40 -8.95
C MET A 363 -7.08 12.43 -8.71
N THR A 364 -6.85 13.38 -9.62
CA THR A 364 -5.83 14.42 -9.46
C THR A 364 -6.27 15.61 -8.63
N ASP A 365 -7.51 15.67 -8.16
CA ASP A 365 -8.00 16.81 -7.38
C ASP A 365 -7.49 16.77 -5.94
N PHE A 366 -6.56 17.67 -5.64
CA PHE A 366 -5.96 17.83 -4.31
C PHE A 366 -7.02 17.97 -3.20
N GLU A 367 -8.09 18.71 -3.44
CA GLU A 367 -9.16 18.91 -2.47
C GLU A 367 -9.88 17.60 -2.14
N GLN A 368 -10.16 16.77 -3.15
CA GLN A 368 -10.76 15.46 -2.93
C GLN A 368 -9.81 14.58 -2.11
N LEU A 369 -8.53 14.54 -2.45
CA LEU A 369 -7.53 13.74 -1.72
C LEU A 369 -7.26 14.23 -0.29
N SER A 370 -7.35 15.53 -0.04
CA SER A 370 -7.06 16.14 1.27
C SER A 370 -8.27 16.26 2.21
N THR A 371 -9.50 16.22 1.67
CA THR A 371 -10.75 16.28 2.44
C THR A 371 -11.38 14.90 2.69
N GLU A 372 -11.02 13.88 1.91
CA GLU A 372 -11.60 12.55 2.06
C GLU A 372 -11.10 11.80 3.30
N HIS A 373 -11.92 11.88 4.35
CA HIS A 373 -11.72 11.18 5.60
C HIS A 373 -11.84 9.65 5.43
N PRO A 374 -10.85 8.85 5.87
CA PRO A 374 -10.99 7.39 5.99
C PRO A 374 -12.12 6.94 6.93
N LYS A 375 -12.67 7.83 7.77
CA LYS A 375 -13.84 7.56 8.61
C LYS A 375 -15.18 7.58 7.83
N ARG A 376 -15.30 8.40 6.78
CA ARG A 376 -16.57 8.56 6.04
C ARG A 376 -16.80 7.41 5.06
N TRP A 377 -15.76 7.02 4.34
CA TRP A 377 -15.73 5.81 3.51
C TRP A 377 -16.01 4.55 4.33
N ARG A 378 -15.45 4.46 5.55
CA ARG A 378 -15.75 3.37 6.49
C ARG A 378 -17.24 3.26 6.82
N LYS A 379 -17.91 4.37 7.11
CA LYS A 379 -19.33 4.34 7.52
C LYS A 379 -20.26 3.94 6.36
N GLU A 380 -20.02 4.48 5.16
CA GLU A 380 -20.88 4.23 4.00
C GLU A 380 -20.60 2.85 3.36
N ILE A 381 -19.35 2.38 3.36
CA ILE A 381 -19.01 0.99 3.00
C ILE A 381 -19.57 0.02 4.05
N GLN A 382 -19.53 0.38 5.34
CA GLN A 382 -20.17 -0.40 6.41
C GLN A 382 -21.68 -0.45 6.24
N GLU A 383 -22.34 0.60 5.76
CA GLU A 383 -23.78 0.58 5.42
C GLU A 383 -24.07 -0.39 4.26
N VAL A 384 -23.24 -0.41 3.21
CA VAL A 384 -23.34 -1.38 2.10
C VAL A 384 -23.06 -2.82 2.56
N ILE A 385 -22.12 -3.00 3.50
CA ILE A 385 -21.83 -4.29 4.13
C ILE A 385 -22.96 -4.72 5.07
N ASN A 386 -23.57 -3.78 5.81
CA ASN A 386 -24.69 -4.05 6.70
C ASN A 386 -25.95 -4.44 5.92
N GLN A 387 -26.18 -3.85 4.74
CA GLN A 387 -27.18 -4.33 3.78
C GLN A 387 -26.92 -5.79 3.37
N ARG A 388 -25.66 -6.15 3.08
CA ARG A 388 -25.28 -7.55 2.80
C ARG A 388 -25.36 -8.50 4.01
N LYS A 389 -25.10 -8.00 5.22
CA LYS A 389 -25.25 -8.78 6.46
C LYS A 389 -26.72 -9.04 6.78
N SER A 390 -27.61 -8.10 6.47
CA SER A 390 -29.07 -8.28 6.49
C SER A 390 -29.50 -9.42 5.57
N ASP A 391 -28.86 -9.57 4.41
CA ASP A 391 -29.13 -10.68 3.48
C ASP A 391 -28.53 -12.04 3.93
N LEU A 392 -27.66 -12.04 4.95
CA LEU A 392 -26.90 -13.20 5.44
C LEU A 392 -27.21 -13.56 6.91
N SER A 393 -28.15 -12.86 7.57
CA SER A 393 -28.40 -12.97 9.00
C SER A 393 -29.26 -14.19 9.37
N GLU A 394 -28.72 -15.38 9.16
CA GLU A 394 -29.21 -16.59 9.84
C GLU A 394 -28.13 -17.27 10.71
N ASN A 395 -27.03 -16.60 11.06
CA ASN A 395 -26.16 -17.10 12.14
C ASN A 395 -25.48 -15.98 12.94
N ILE A 396 -25.58 -16.13 14.27
CA ILE A 396 -25.31 -15.17 15.35
C ILE A 396 -23.80 -14.90 15.52
N ILE A 397 -23.39 -13.62 15.51
CA ILE A 397 -22.12 -13.15 16.08
C ILE A 397 -22.43 -11.95 16.98
N VAL A 398 -22.20 -12.11 18.27
CA VAL A 398 -22.46 -11.12 19.34
C VAL A 398 -21.47 -9.94 19.20
N ALA A 399 -21.98 -8.71 19.32
CA ALA A 399 -21.23 -7.48 19.11
C ALA A 399 -20.39 -7.07 20.36
N PRO A 400 -19.29 -6.32 20.20
CA PRO A 400 -18.41 -5.92 21.31
C PRO A 400 -19.07 -5.05 22.40
N ASP A 401 -20.13 -4.32 22.06
CA ASP A 401 -20.86 -3.44 22.98
C ASP A 401 -21.71 -4.22 24.02
N ASP A 402 -21.95 -5.51 23.77
CA ASP A 402 -22.60 -6.41 24.74
C ASP A 402 -21.68 -6.79 25.91
N ILE A 403 -20.35 -6.79 25.72
CA ILE A 403 -19.41 -7.21 26.76
C ILE A 403 -19.34 -6.16 27.89
N LEU A 404 -19.34 -4.86 27.54
CA LEU A 404 -19.35 -3.79 28.54
C LEU A 404 -20.69 -3.75 29.29
N SER A 405 -21.79 -4.04 28.58
CA SER A 405 -23.14 -4.13 29.16
C SER A 405 -23.26 -5.35 30.08
N GLN A 406 -22.66 -6.49 29.72
CA GLN A 406 -22.55 -7.67 30.59
C GLN A 406 -21.64 -7.40 31.80
N MET A 407 -20.51 -6.69 31.64
CA MET A 407 -19.65 -6.30 32.77
C MET A 407 -20.34 -5.35 33.76
N LEU A 408 -21.26 -4.50 33.27
CA LEU A 408 -22.09 -3.63 34.10
C LEU A 408 -23.31 -4.35 34.69
N GLN A 409 -23.78 -5.45 34.08
CA GLN A 409 -24.86 -6.30 34.61
C GLN A 409 -24.41 -7.33 35.66
N VAL A 410 -23.11 -7.48 35.90
CA VAL A 410 -22.58 -8.33 37.01
C VAL A 410 -22.82 -7.67 38.39
N THR A 411 -23.40 -6.48 38.46
CA THR A 411 -24.06 -6.00 39.69
C THR A 411 -25.45 -6.61 39.79
N ASN A 412 -25.64 -7.59 40.68
CA ASN A 412 -26.98 -8.09 40.99
C ASN A 412 -27.89 -6.94 41.47
N GLU A 413 -29.19 -7.06 41.21
CA GLU A 413 -30.28 -6.10 41.54
C GLU A 413 -30.41 -5.72 43.04
N GLN A 414 -29.45 -6.08 43.90
CA GLN A 414 -29.50 -5.88 45.35
C GLN A 414 -28.34 -5.05 45.93
N ASP A 415 -27.54 -4.34 45.12
CA ASP A 415 -26.53 -3.38 45.62
C ASP A 415 -25.54 -3.98 46.66
N GLN A 416 -25.25 -5.28 46.57
CA GLN A 416 -24.11 -5.85 47.29
C GLN A 416 -22.84 -5.69 46.46
N PHE A 417 -21.92 -4.87 46.96
CA PHE A 417 -20.57 -4.76 46.45
C PHE A 417 -19.91 -6.15 46.44
N LEU A 418 -19.59 -6.68 45.27
CA LEU A 418 -18.61 -7.75 45.15
C LEU A 418 -17.30 -7.23 45.78
N ASN A 419 -16.76 -7.96 46.75
CA ASN A 419 -15.53 -7.54 47.42
C ASN A 419 -14.37 -7.52 46.39
N GLU A 420 -13.33 -6.74 46.66
CA GLU A 420 -12.22 -6.51 45.72
C GLU A 420 -11.52 -7.82 45.28
N SER A 421 -11.57 -8.87 46.12
CA SER A 421 -11.00 -10.19 45.84
C SER A 421 -11.81 -10.99 44.81
N ASP A 422 -13.14 -10.86 44.82
CA ASP A 422 -14.03 -11.54 43.85
C ASP A 422 -13.90 -10.92 42.46
N ILE A 423 -13.78 -9.58 42.40
CA ILE A 423 -13.52 -8.83 41.16
C ILE A 423 -12.15 -9.22 40.59
N ALA A 424 -11.12 -9.28 41.44
CA ALA A 424 -9.78 -9.71 41.04
C ALA A 424 -9.80 -11.15 40.49
N SER A 425 -10.51 -12.07 41.13
CA SER A 425 -10.62 -13.47 40.69
C SER A 425 -11.33 -13.62 39.34
N TYR A 426 -12.40 -12.84 39.10
CA TYR A 426 -13.10 -12.81 37.82
C TYR A 426 -12.23 -12.25 36.69
N ILE A 427 -11.48 -11.17 36.97
CA ILE A 427 -10.51 -10.60 36.04
C ILE A 427 -9.41 -11.62 35.69
N VAL A 428 -8.88 -12.33 36.68
CA VAL A 428 -7.89 -13.40 36.45
C VAL A 428 -8.48 -14.52 35.59
N GLY A 429 -9.74 -14.91 35.82
CA GLY A 429 -10.45 -15.89 35.00
C GLY A 429 -10.63 -15.45 33.54
N LEU A 430 -10.97 -14.18 33.30
CA LEU A 430 -11.08 -13.61 31.95
C LEU A 430 -9.74 -13.56 31.22
N LEU A 431 -8.65 -13.26 31.94
CA LEU A 431 -7.31 -13.22 31.36
C LEU A 431 -6.73 -14.63 31.10
N GLN A 432 -7.24 -15.65 31.79
CA GLN A 432 -6.89 -17.06 31.57
C GLN A 432 -7.74 -17.73 30.47
N GLY A 433 -8.88 -17.15 30.09
CA GLY A 433 -9.70 -17.58 28.95
C GLY A 433 -9.13 -17.09 27.61
N GLY A 434 -9.04 -17.97 26.61
CA GLY A 434 -8.26 -17.78 25.37
C GLY A 434 -8.55 -16.53 24.50
N TYR A 435 -7.64 -16.32 23.54
CA TYR A 435 -7.32 -15.11 22.76
C TYR A 435 -8.44 -14.25 22.14
N SER A 436 -9.69 -14.70 22.01
CA SER A 436 -10.74 -13.94 21.31
C SER A 436 -11.43 -12.87 22.18
N THR A 437 -11.42 -13.02 23.51
CA THR A 437 -12.06 -12.09 24.46
C THR A 437 -11.07 -11.08 25.06
N VAL A 438 -9.78 -11.27 24.81
CA VAL A 438 -8.68 -10.74 25.64
C VAL A 438 -8.37 -9.26 25.39
N ASN A 439 -8.38 -8.76 24.15
CA ASN A 439 -7.88 -7.39 23.88
C ASN A 439 -8.86 -6.26 24.25
N ALA A 440 -10.16 -6.45 24.04
CA ALA A 440 -11.17 -5.48 24.46
C ALA A 440 -11.35 -5.49 25.99
N ALA A 441 -11.36 -6.69 26.58
CA ALA A 441 -11.43 -6.86 28.03
C ALA A 441 -10.20 -6.27 28.72
N ILE A 442 -8.97 -6.50 28.22
CA ILE A 442 -7.73 -5.94 28.81
C ILE A 442 -7.79 -4.41 28.88
N THR A 443 -8.22 -3.75 27.81
CA THR A 443 -8.24 -2.28 27.79
C THR A 443 -9.25 -1.70 28.80
N ILE A 444 -10.41 -2.35 28.93
CA ILE A 444 -11.45 -1.98 29.90
C ILE A 444 -10.99 -2.29 31.33
N ILE A 445 -10.39 -3.46 31.55
CA ILE A 445 -9.82 -3.92 32.82
C ILE A 445 -8.69 -2.98 33.26
N MET A 446 -7.79 -2.56 32.36
CA MET A 446 -6.73 -1.60 32.68
C MET A 446 -7.27 -0.21 33.05
N LYS A 447 -8.29 0.28 32.35
CA LYS A 447 -8.96 1.54 32.72
C LYS A 447 -9.67 1.44 34.07
N TYR A 448 -10.26 0.29 34.39
CA TYR A 448 -10.90 0.05 35.68
C TYR A 448 -9.86 -0.04 36.81
N MET A 449 -8.77 -0.79 36.63
CA MET A 449 -7.66 -0.89 37.59
C MET A 449 -6.96 0.45 37.82
N ALA A 450 -6.84 1.30 36.79
CA ALA A 450 -6.33 2.67 36.94
C ALA A 450 -7.24 3.56 37.82
N LYS A 451 -8.54 3.26 37.87
CA LYS A 451 -9.52 3.98 38.68
C LYS A 451 -9.65 3.42 40.11
N TYR A 452 -9.32 2.15 40.32
CA TYR A 452 -9.43 1.44 41.60
C TYR A 452 -8.12 0.72 41.96
N PRO A 453 -7.13 1.43 42.55
CA PRO A 453 -5.76 0.91 42.76
C PRO A 453 -5.67 -0.30 43.70
N ASN A 454 -6.63 -0.47 44.61
CA ASN A 454 -6.66 -1.59 45.55
C ASN A 454 -6.93 -2.93 44.85
N VAL A 455 -7.80 -2.93 43.83
CA VAL A 455 -8.11 -4.10 42.98
C VAL A 455 -6.86 -4.52 42.20
N TYR A 456 -6.10 -3.55 41.69
CA TYR A 456 -4.83 -3.80 41.01
C TYR A 456 -3.80 -4.49 41.93
N SER A 457 -3.73 -4.06 43.20
CA SER A 457 -2.85 -4.66 44.21
C SER A 457 -3.21 -6.13 44.49
N GLU A 458 -4.49 -6.47 44.55
CA GLU A 458 -4.92 -7.87 44.74
C GLU A 458 -4.69 -8.75 43.51
N VAL A 459 -4.90 -8.23 42.29
CA VAL A 459 -4.58 -8.95 41.06
C VAL A 459 -3.08 -9.29 41.01
N LEU A 460 -2.19 -8.37 41.40
CA LEU A 460 -0.74 -8.62 41.44
C LEU A 460 -0.31 -9.62 42.52
N LYS A 461 -1.03 -9.71 43.64
CA LYS A 461 -0.76 -10.71 44.70
C LYS A 461 -1.14 -12.12 44.25
N SER A 462 -2.14 -12.25 43.39
CA SER A 462 -2.42 -13.51 42.71
C SER A 462 -1.26 -13.81 41.74
N LYS A 463 -0.46 -14.84 42.03
CA LYS A 463 0.80 -15.16 41.31
C LYS A 463 0.59 -15.26 39.79
N TRP A 464 0.75 -14.15 39.08
CA TRP A 464 0.83 -14.07 37.63
C TRP A 464 2.22 -14.52 37.18
N ARG A 465 2.28 -15.53 36.30
CA ARG A 465 3.48 -15.95 35.56
C ARG A 465 3.24 -15.75 34.09
#